data_AF-A0A2E4D747-F1
#
_entry.id   AF-A0A2E4D747-F1
#
_cell.length_a   1.000
_cell.length_b   1.000
_cell.length_c   1.000
_cell.angle_alpha   90.00
_cell.angle_beta   90.00
_cell.angle_gamma   90.00
#
_symmetry.space_group_name_H-M   'P 1'
#
loop_
_entity.id
_entity.type
_entity.pdbx_description
1 polymer ?
#
loop_
_entity_poly.entity_id
_entity_poly.type
_entity_poly.pdbx_seq_one_letter_code
_entity_poly.pdbx_strand_id
1 'polypeptide(L)'
;MKKFNWVLLGLTLASHAFANNPGPIPERTLVEIPDVGSTPYNPMTNYRPTQVSENRLMQIWNQMNTNVDGKDCYRRAHIWAYDMYDYYGVNSMKIFIHYTNKFNRVLDGTADESRRGIKDKIDRRIYNMLKYNKTWDYHVAPLVQLDSGDYRVLDKELIISYDARFPYTPDEAWDLKKRPASIDEWLEGLTIRGELLWKARKAMLERDMAKARSRNRVSTYQQLRAQYIDLGMDKYDQINIKCHKANSIADVDLNHSNAYCFYTIAPMYYYNEIDLRNLAFGYTGQNYAVPVRLDTYTAENFENGRSNYVQTKWNYSELKDARKELSRGRGDWMDRIRREQ
;
A
#
# COMPACT_ATOMS: atom_id res chain seq x y z
N MET A 1 36.33 -65.13 -5.52
CA MET A 1 35.86 -63.96 -6.28
C MET A 1 34.41 -63.68 -5.91
N LYS A 2 34.14 -62.67 -5.07
CA LYS A 2 32.78 -62.28 -4.66
C LYS A 2 32.36 -61.06 -5.49
N LYS A 3 31.28 -61.21 -6.27
CA LYS A 3 30.72 -60.14 -7.12
C LYS A 3 29.95 -59.14 -6.25
N PHE A 4 30.33 -57.87 -6.34
CA PHE A 4 29.67 -56.74 -5.71
C PHE A 4 28.56 -56.24 -6.64
N ASN A 5 27.30 -56.33 -6.22
CA ASN A 5 26.16 -55.76 -6.94
C ASN A 5 25.99 -54.30 -6.52
N TRP A 6 26.21 -53.38 -7.44
CA TRP A 6 25.85 -51.98 -7.29
C TRP A 6 24.33 -51.82 -7.48
N VAL A 7 23.62 -51.55 -6.39
CA VAL A 7 22.22 -51.09 -6.45
C VAL A 7 22.26 -49.59 -6.73
N LEU A 8 21.95 -49.22 -7.98
CA LEU A 8 21.72 -47.84 -8.39
C LEU A 8 20.42 -47.36 -7.74
N LEU A 9 20.51 -46.57 -6.67
CA LEU A 9 19.36 -45.83 -6.14
C LEU A 9 19.01 -44.73 -7.14
N GLY A 10 17.94 -44.94 -7.90
CA GLY A 10 17.34 -43.91 -8.73
C GLY A 10 16.76 -42.80 -7.85
N LEU A 11 17.46 -41.67 -7.78
CA LEU A 11 16.91 -40.39 -7.32
C LEU A 11 15.86 -39.95 -8.35
N THR A 12 14.60 -40.34 -8.13
CA THR A 12 13.46 -39.65 -8.72
C THR A 12 13.36 -38.28 -8.06
N LEU A 13 14.07 -37.30 -8.61
CA LEU A 13 13.75 -35.89 -8.43
C LEU A 13 12.36 -35.70 -9.05
N ALA A 14 11.32 -35.78 -8.21
CA ALA A 14 10.02 -35.26 -8.55
C ALA A 14 10.15 -33.73 -8.62
N SER A 15 10.60 -33.26 -9.78
CA SER A 15 10.43 -31.88 -10.23
C SER A 15 8.94 -31.61 -10.20
N HIS A 16 8.44 -31.11 -9.08
CA HIS A 16 7.11 -30.53 -9.02
C HIS A 16 7.18 -29.28 -9.88
N ALA A 17 6.99 -29.46 -11.19
CA ALA A 17 6.63 -28.41 -12.10
C ALA A 17 5.22 -27.95 -11.73
N PHE A 18 5.10 -27.27 -10.59
CA PHE A 18 4.06 -26.26 -10.42
C PHE A 18 4.42 -25.20 -11.46
N ALA A 19 3.88 -25.36 -12.67
CA ALA A 19 3.64 -24.21 -13.52
C ALA A 19 2.66 -23.34 -12.71
N ASN A 20 3.22 -22.48 -11.85
CA ASN A 20 2.48 -21.48 -11.11
C ASN A 20 1.62 -20.78 -12.15
N ASN A 21 0.29 -20.89 -12.06
CA ASN A 21 -0.59 -20.16 -12.95
C ASN A 21 -0.78 -18.77 -12.33
N PRO A 22 -0.04 -17.73 -12.74
CA PRO A 22 -0.29 -16.38 -12.27
C PRO A 22 -1.59 -15.85 -12.87
N GLY A 23 -2.34 -15.06 -12.10
CA GLY A 23 -3.51 -14.35 -12.61
C GLY A 23 -3.68 -12.98 -11.97
N PRO A 24 -4.47 -12.09 -12.59
CA PRO A 24 -4.94 -10.90 -11.89
C PRO A 24 -5.80 -11.33 -10.69
N ILE A 25 -5.70 -10.59 -9.59
CA ILE A 25 -6.64 -10.79 -8.49
C ILE A 25 -8.07 -10.41 -8.97
N PRO A 26 -9.11 -11.22 -8.70
CA PRO A 26 -10.46 -10.91 -9.16
C PRO A 26 -11.02 -9.62 -8.56
N GLU A 27 -11.40 -8.67 -9.42
CA GLU A 27 -12.02 -7.40 -9.04
C GLU A 27 -13.45 -7.26 -9.57
N ARG A 28 -14.25 -6.40 -8.92
CA ARG A 28 -15.57 -6.02 -9.44
C ARG A 28 -15.42 -4.76 -10.28
N THR A 29 -16.36 -4.56 -11.20
CA THR A 29 -16.43 -3.32 -11.99
C THR A 29 -16.44 -2.10 -11.08
N LEU A 30 -15.58 -1.13 -11.40
CA LEU A 30 -15.55 0.14 -10.67
C LEU A 30 -16.83 0.92 -10.92
N VAL A 31 -17.30 1.60 -9.89
CA VAL A 31 -18.46 2.51 -9.94
C VAL A 31 -17.91 3.93 -10.09
N GLU A 32 -18.51 4.68 -10.99
CA GLU A 32 -18.18 6.09 -11.22
C GLU A 32 -18.90 6.98 -10.20
N ILE A 33 -18.28 8.13 -9.90
CA ILE A 33 -18.88 9.14 -9.03
C ILE A 33 -20.23 9.60 -9.63
N PRO A 34 -21.31 9.67 -8.83
CA PRO A 34 -22.60 10.14 -9.31
C PRO A 34 -22.49 11.54 -9.94
N ASP A 35 -23.12 11.74 -11.09
CA ASP A 35 -23.22 13.06 -11.71
C ASP A 35 -24.22 13.92 -10.92
N VAL A 36 -23.69 14.71 -10.00
CA VAL A 36 -24.44 15.66 -9.17
C VAL A 36 -24.25 17.11 -9.62
N GLY A 37 -23.70 17.34 -10.82
CA GLY A 37 -23.41 18.70 -11.33
C GLY A 37 -22.16 19.36 -10.73
N SER A 38 -21.37 18.62 -9.95
CA SER A 38 -20.02 18.99 -9.50
C SER A 38 -19.20 17.72 -9.31
N THR A 39 -17.88 17.83 -9.40
CA THR A 39 -16.95 16.73 -9.12
C THR A 39 -16.03 17.08 -7.94
N PRO A 40 -15.54 16.07 -7.19
CA PRO A 40 -14.56 16.31 -6.14
C PRO A 40 -13.33 17.03 -6.70
N TYR A 41 -12.75 17.92 -5.89
CA TYR A 41 -11.57 18.66 -6.31
C TYR A 41 -10.35 17.75 -6.44
N ASN A 42 -9.65 17.81 -7.57
CA ASN A 42 -8.36 17.16 -7.73
C ASN A 42 -7.29 17.97 -6.96
N PRO A 43 -6.59 17.39 -5.97
CA PRO A 43 -5.61 18.10 -5.14
C PRO A 43 -4.46 18.71 -5.94
N MET A 44 -4.15 18.19 -7.14
CA MET A 44 -3.08 18.69 -8.00
C MET A 44 -3.49 19.90 -8.84
N THR A 45 -4.78 20.29 -8.85
CA THR A 45 -5.24 21.49 -9.56
C THR A 45 -4.49 22.73 -9.06
N ASN A 46 -3.88 23.49 -9.98
CA ASN A 46 -3.05 24.67 -9.71
C ASN A 46 -1.76 24.42 -8.92
N TYR A 47 -1.33 23.17 -8.75
CA TYR A 47 -0.03 22.85 -8.16
C TYR A 47 0.98 22.46 -9.24
N ARG A 48 2.15 23.10 -9.22
CA ARG A 48 3.26 22.77 -10.12
C ARG A 48 4.47 22.29 -9.31
N PRO A 49 4.83 20.98 -9.36
CA PRO A 49 6.00 20.50 -8.66
C PRO A 49 7.28 21.07 -9.26
N THR A 50 8.33 21.18 -8.44
CA THR A 50 9.67 21.49 -8.93
C THR A 50 10.23 20.26 -9.66
N GLN A 51 10.70 20.44 -10.89
CA GLN A 51 11.46 19.42 -11.60
C GLN A 51 12.92 19.43 -11.14
N VAL A 52 13.52 18.26 -10.99
CA VAL A 52 14.92 18.12 -10.60
C VAL A 52 15.67 17.14 -11.51
N SER A 53 16.96 17.35 -11.68
CA SER A 53 17.82 16.37 -12.36
C SER A 53 18.00 15.11 -11.50
N GLU A 54 18.29 13.97 -12.15
CA GLU A 54 18.58 12.70 -11.46
C GLU A 54 19.70 12.86 -10.42
N ASN A 55 20.76 13.60 -10.76
CA ASN A 55 21.86 13.86 -9.84
C ASN A 55 21.40 14.61 -8.58
N ARG A 56 20.53 15.61 -8.74
CA ARG A 56 19.96 16.35 -7.61
C ARG A 56 19.00 15.49 -6.78
N LEU A 57 18.19 14.65 -7.42
CA LEU A 57 17.37 13.65 -6.72
C LEU A 57 18.23 12.73 -5.85
N MET A 58 19.34 12.22 -6.39
CA MET A 58 20.23 11.33 -5.64
C MET A 58 20.94 12.04 -4.48
N GLN A 59 21.29 13.32 -4.64
CA GLN A 59 21.79 14.14 -3.53
C GLN A 59 20.75 14.26 -2.40
N ILE A 60 19.51 14.61 -2.75
CA ILE A 60 18.39 14.69 -1.80
C ILE A 60 18.20 13.34 -1.12
N TRP A 61 18.07 12.26 -1.89
CA TRP A 61 17.89 10.90 -1.37
C TRP A 61 18.99 10.53 -0.37
N ASN A 62 20.26 10.76 -0.70
CA ASN A 62 21.37 10.39 0.18
C ASN A 62 21.38 11.21 1.48
N GLN A 63 20.86 12.44 1.46
CA GLN A 63 20.80 13.35 2.62
C GLN A 63 19.48 13.27 3.41
N MET A 64 18.44 12.62 2.87
CA MET A 64 17.16 12.42 3.57
C MET A 64 17.37 11.75 4.93
N ASN A 65 16.72 12.33 5.94
CA ASN A 65 16.82 11.87 7.32
C ASN A 65 16.26 10.45 7.51
N THR A 66 17.11 9.53 7.93
CA THR A 66 16.76 8.13 8.27
C THR A 66 16.57 7.91 9.77
N ASN A 67 16.81 8.92 10.60
CA ASN A 67 16.66 8.82 12.05
C ASN A 67 15.19 9.06 12.43
N VAL A 68 14.33 8.17 11.93
CA VAL A 68 12.89 8.15 12.14
C VAL A 68 12.53 6.86 12.89
N ASP A 69 12.06 6.99 14.13
CA ASP A 69 11.77 5.87 15.03
C ASP A 69 10.29 5.47 15.02
N GLY A 70 9.43 6.32 14.49
CA GLY A 70 8.01 6.11 14.55
C GLY A 70 7.48 5.20 13.44
N LYS A 71 6.22 4.80 13.59
CA LYS A 71 5.54 3.83 12.71
C LYS A 71 4.65 4.54 11.69
N ASP A 72 4.49 5.85 11.79
CA ASP A 72 3.48 6.61 11.05
C ASP A 72 4.06 7.17 9.74
N CYS A 73 3.72 6.54 8.62
CA CYS A 73 4.22 6.91 7.29
C CYS A 73 3.89 8.37 6.91
N TYR A 74 2.71 8.86 7.27
CA TYR A 74 2.26 10.22 6.97
C TYR A 74 3.14 11.28 7.64
N ARG A 75 3.57 11.03 8.88
CA ARG A 75 4.51 11.91 9.59
C ARG A 75 5.88 11.94 8.91
N ARG A 76 6.42 10.76 8.57
CA ARG A 76 7.73 10.67 7.88
C ARG A 76 7.69 11.34 6.51
N ALA A 77 6.67 11.06 5.72
CA ALA A 77 6.47 11.67 4.41
C ALA A 77 6.35 13.20 4.51
N HIS A 78 5.67 13.70 5.55
CA HIS A 78 5.53 15.14 5.78
C HIS A 78 6.85 15.81 6.21
N ILE A 79 7.64 15.17 7.09
CA ILE A 79 9.01 15.63 7.43
C ILE A 79 9.89 15.67 6.18
N TRP A 80 9.93 14.58 5.41
CA TRP A 80 10.78 14.50 4.23
C TRP A 80 10.39 15.50 3.15
N ALA A 81 9.08 15.72 2.95
CA ALA A 81 8.59 16.73 2.02
C ALA A 81 8.96 18.15 2.46
N TYR A 82 8.88 18.44 3.77
CA TYR A 82 9.31 19.73 4.31
C TYR A 82 10.82 19.93 4.22
N ASP A 83 11.62 18.90 4.52
CA ASP A 83 13.08 18.95 4.34
C ASP A 83 13.46 19.21 2.87
N MET A 84 12.75 18.61 1.92
CA MET A 84 12.94 18.89 0.48
C MET A 84 12.65 20.35 0.12
N TYR A 85 11.55 20.90 0.66
CA TYR A 85 11.19 22.30 0.44
C TYR A 85 12.21 23.25 1.07
N ASP A 86 12.50 23.09 2.35
CA ASP A 86 13.29 24.04 3.14
C ASP A 86 14.79 24.01 2.78
N TYR A 87 15.38 22.82 2.62
CA TYR A 87 16.82 22.73 2.32
C TYR A 87 17.15 22.83 0.83
N TYR A 88 16.23 22.41 -0.04
CA TYR A 88 16.51 22.29 -1.47
C TYR A 88 15.61 23.14 -2.35
N GLY A 89 14.63 23.88 -1.80
CA GLY A 89 13.68 24.64 -2.60
C GLY A 89 12.83 23.77 -3.54
N VAL A 90 12.62 22.50 -3.18
CA VAL A 90 11.89 21.54 -4.02
C VAL A 90 10.44 21.43 -3.57
N ASN A 91 9.53 21.91 -4.42
CA ASN A 91 8.10 21.69 -4.28
C ASN A 91 7.78 20.25 -4.70
N SER A 92 7.94 19.31 -3.77
CA SER A 92 7.63 17.90 -3.97
C SER A 92 6.13 17.63 -4.02
N MET A 93 5.72 16.41 -4.34
CA MET A 93 4.37 15.90 -4.17
C MET A 93 4.36 14.82 -3.10
N LYS A 94 3.19 14.28 -2.82
CA LYS A 94 3.01 13.03 -2.08
C LYS A 94 2.17 12.07 -2.90
N ILE A 95 2.56 10.80 -2.88
CA ILE A 95 1.76 9.70 -3.41
C ILE A 95 1.17 8.91 -2.24
N PHE A 96 -0.14 8.69 -2.28
CA PHE A 96 -0.88 7.92 -1.29
C PHE A 96 -1.35 6.63 -1.95
N ILE A 97 -1.06 5.47 -1.36
CA ILE A 97 -1.76 4.22 -1.67
C ILE A 97 -2.88 4.07 -0.64
N HIS A 98 -4.08 3.74 -1.11
CA HIS A 98 -5.26 3.52 -0.29
C HIS A 98 -5.63 2.04 -0.36
N TYR A 99 -5.59 1.34 0.76
CA TYR A 99 -6.02 -0.04 0.86
C TYR A 99 -7.52 -0.07 1.13
N THR A 100 -8.25 -0.79 0.30
CA THR A 100 -9.70 -0.83 0.37
C THR A 100 -10.20 -1.76 1.47
N ASN A 101 -11.50 -1.69 1.77
CA ASN A 101 -12.13 -2.67 2.66
C ASN A 101 -12.04 -4.09 2.08
N LYS A 102 -12.03 -4.22 0.74
CA LYS A 102 -11.79 -5.51 0.09
C LYS A 102 -10.41 -6.04 0.47
N PHE A 103 -9.34 -5.25 0.33
CA PHE A 103 -8.00 -5.68 0.78
C PHE A 103 -7.97 -6.00 2.27
N ASN A 104 -8.45 -5.08 3.11
CA ASN A 104 -8.33 -5.20 4.56
C ASN A 104 -9.13 -6.39 5.12
N ARG A 105 -10.36 -6.63 4.64
CA ARG A 105 -11.21 -7.72 5.14
C ARG A 105 -10.83 -9.08 4.56
N VAL A 106 -10.37 -9.12 3.32
CA VAL A 106 -10.12 -10.38 2.60
C VAL A 106 -8.70 -10.88 2.83
N LEU A 107 -7.72 -9.97 2.81
CA LEU A 107 -6.30 -10.33 2.87
C LEU A 107 -5.72 -10.00 4.24
N ASP A 108 -5.84 -8.75 4.69
CA ASP A 108 -5.15 -8.32 5.90
C ASP A 108 -5.72 -8.93 7.19
N GLY A 109 -7.04 -9.07 7.28
CA GLY A 109 -7.74 -9.78 8.36
C GLY A 109 -7.31 -11.24 8.53
N THR A 110 -6.62 -11.83 7.55
CA THR A 110 -5.97 -13.15 7.66
C THR A 110 -4.95 -13.20 8.80
N ALA A 111 -4.33 -12.07 9.16
CA ALA A 111 -3.37 -12.01 10.25
C ALA A 111 -3.98 -12.29 11.63
N ASP A 112 -5.25 -11.98 11.82
CA ASP A 112 -5.98 -12.22 13.06
C ASP A 112 -6.46 -13.68 13.18
N GLU A 113 -6.39 -14.43 12.09
CA GLU A 113 -6.82 -15.83 12.08
C GLU A 113 -5.78 -16.78 12.67
N SER A 114 -6.26 -17.94 13.13
CA SER A 114 -5.38 -18.98 13.67
C SER A 114 -4.39 -19.46 12.61
N ARG A 115 -3.09 -19.25 12.88
CA ARG A 115 -1.98 -19.73 12.05
C ARG A 115 -1.57 -21.18 12.34
N ARG A 116 -2.26 -21.85 13.26
CA ARG A 116 -1.95 -23.25 13.62
C ARG A 116 -2.16 -24.17 12.41
N GLY A 117 -1.17 -25.01 12.09
CA GLY A 117 -1.28 -26.02 11.03
C GLY A 117 -1.04 -25.50 9.61
N ILE A 118 -0.52 -24.28 9.44
CA ILE A 118 -0.05 -23.78 8.13
C ILE A 118 1.46 -23.55 8.07
N LYS A 119 2.21 -23.77 9.16
CA LYS A 119 3.65 -23.50 9.24
C LYS A 119 4.46 -24.23 8.15
N ASP A 120 4.11 -25.48 7.86
CA ASP A 120 4.80 -26.32 6.87
C ASP A 120 4.15 -26.24 5.48
N LYS A 121 3.16 -25.35 5.31
CA LYS A 121 2.42 -25.15 4.04
C LYS A 121 2.81 -23.87 3.31
N ILE A 122 3.49 -22.94 3.97
CA ILE A 122 3.90 -21.66 3.41
C ILE A 122 5.35 -21.36 3.76
N ASP A 123 5.98 -20.45 3.02
CA ASP A 123 7.33 -19.98 3.30
C ASP A 123 7.44 -19.42 4.74
N ARG A 124 8.54 -19.75 5.41
CA ARG A 124 8.78 -19.37 6.82
C ARG A 124 8.73 -17.86 7.04
N ARG A 125 9.17 -17.05 6.07
CA ARG A 125 9.13 -15.59 6.14
C ARG A 125 7.70 -15.09 6.05
N ILE A 126 6.85 -15.68 5.19
CA ILE A 126 5.41 -15.40 5.15
C ILE A 126 4.76 -15.75 6.50
N TYR A 127 5.06 -16.94 7.05
CA TYR A 127 4.53 -17.34 8.35
C TYR A 127 4.93 -16.37 9.49
N ASN A 128 6.17 -15.87 9.45
CA ASN A 128 6.67 -14.87 10.41
C ASN A 128 6.03 -13.50 10.19
N MET A 129 5.81 -13.09 8.94
CA MET A 129 5.14 -11.84 8.59
C MET A 129 3.75 -11.76 9.22
N LEU A 130 2.98 -12.86 9.17
CA LEU A 130 1.66 -12.93 9.80
C LEU A 130 1.68 -12.65 11.32
N LYS A 131 2.82 -12.84 12.01
CA LYS A 131 2.95 -12.54 13.45
C LYS A 131 2.97 -11.04 13.74
N TYR A 132 3.52 -10.26 12.81
CA TYR A 132 3.79 -8.84 12.98
C TYR A 132 3.01 -7.98 11.98
N ASN A 133 2.05 -8.59 11.30
CA ASN A 133 1.20 -7.93 10.34
C ASN A 133 0.41 -6.82 11.05
N LYS A 134 0.44 -5.62 10.48
CA LYS A 134 -0.32 -4.47 10.97
C LYS A 134 -1.28 -4.04 9.88
N THR A 135 -2.55 -3.87 10.18
CA THR A 135 -3.48 -3.34 9.19
C THR A 135 -3.05 -1.97 8.72
N TRP A 136 -2.96 -1.83 7.40
CA TRP A 136 -2.60 -0.59 6.74
C TRP A 136 -3.85 -0.12 6.01
N ASP A 137 -4.43 0.99 6.46
CA ASP A 137 -5.54 1.62 5.75
C ASP A 137 -5.02 2.40 4.53
N TYR A 138 -3.85 3.02 4.67
CA TYR A 138 -3.13 3.68 3.59
C TYR A 138 -1.63 3.72 3.89
N HIS A 139 -0.84 4.05 2.88
CA HIS A 139 0.57 4.40 3.02
C HIS A 139 0.90 5.59 2.13
N VAL A 140 1.90 6.39 2.52
CA VAL A 140 2.25 7.63 1.82
C VAL A 140 3.74 7.85 1.82
N ALA A 141 4.25 8.38 0.71
CA ALA A 141 5.62 8.79 0.55
C ALA A 141 5.73 10.06 -0.30
N PRO A 142 6.82 10.84 -0.15
CA PRO A 142 7.11 11.94 -1.07
C PRO A 142 7.35 11.44 -2.50
N LEU A 143 6.95 12.26 -3.45
CA LEU A 143 7.07 12.04 -4.89
C LEU A 143 7.74 13.25 -5.54
N VAL A 144 8.76 13.01 -6.37
CA VAL A 144 9.51 14.06 -7.05
C VAL A 144 9.38 13.88 -8.56
N GLN A 145 9.22 14.99 -9.29
CA GLN A 145 9.25 14.99 -10.75
C GLN A 145 10.68 15.27 -11.23
N LEU A 146 11.12 14.51 -12.22
CA LEU A 146 12.41 14.68 -12.86
C LEU A 146 12.32 15.63 -14.05
N ASP A 147 13.46 16.18 -14.49
CA ASP A 147 13.56 17.00 -15.70
C ASP A 147 13.11 16.23 -16.97
N SER A 148 13.20 14.89 -16.95
CA SER A 148 12.68 14.02 -18.01
C SER A 148 11.15 13.95 -18.07
N GLY A 149 10.45 14.45 -17.04
CA GLY A 149 9.02 14.28 -16.83
C GLY A 149 8.65 13.05 -16.01
N ASP A 150 9.59 12.13 -15.75
CA ASP A 150 9.38 10.93 -14.94
C ASP A 150 9.16 11.27 -13.47
N TYR A 151 8.56 10.33 -12.73
CA TYR A 151 8.34 10.47 -11.30
C TYR A 151 9.19 9.47 -10.50
N ARG A 152 9.64 9.90 -9.32
CA ARG A 152 10.35 9.07 -8.35
C ARG A 152 9.77 9.19 -6.95
N VAL A 153 9.39 8.06 -6.37
CA VAL A 153 8.93 7.94 -4.98
C VAL A 153 10.14 7.79 -4.07
N LEU A 154 10.19 8.57 -2.99
CA LEU A 154 11.28 8.57 -2.04
C LEU A 154 10.83 7.98 -0.69
N ASP A 155 10.91 6.66 -0.55
CA ASP A 155 10.55 5.96 0.69
C ASP A 155 11.71 5.13 1.25
N LYS A 156 12.37 5.66 2.28
CA LYS A 156 13.49 4.98 2.94
C LYS A 156 13.07 3.93 3.96
N GLU A 157 11.79 3.87 4.34
CA GLU A 157 11.31 2.99 5.41
C GLU A 157 10.56 1.77 4.89
N LEU A 158 10.28 1.68 3.60
CA LEU A 158 9.67 0.46 3.07
C LEU A 158 10.61 -0.74 3.18
N ILE A 159 10.07 -1.84 3.69
CA ILE A 159 10.77 -3.10 3.98
C ILE A 159 10.34 -4.20 2.99
N ILE A 160 9.91 -3.85 1.77
CA ILE A 160 9.41 -4.82 0.75
C ILE A 160 10.08 -4.59 -0.62
N SER A 161 10.31 -5.67 -1.37
CA SER A 161 11.16 -5.68 -2.56
C SER A 161 10.56 -4.83 -3.67
N TYR A 162 11.33 -3.85 -4.15
CA TYR A 162 11.00 -3.03 -5.32
C TYR A 162 11.43 -3.68 -6.64
N ASP A 163 12.21 -4.77 -6.57
CA ASP A 163 12.82 -5.40 -7.76
C ASP A 163 12.11 -6.71 -8.14
N ALA A 164 11.23 -7.23 -7.28
CA ALA A 164 10.43 -8.40 -7.58
C ALA A 164 9.36 -8.07 -8.63
N ARG A 165 9.59 -8.48 -9.87
CA ARG A 165 8.60 -8.35 -10.95
C ARG A 165 7.72 -9.58 -10.98
N PHE A 166 6.41 -9.37 -10.99
CA PHE A 166 5.46 -10.46 -11.07
C PHE A 166 5.54 -11.21 -12.43
N PRO A 167 5.48 -12.56 -12.46
CA PRO A 167 5.48 -13.45 -11.30
C PRO A 167 6.88 -13.56 -10.68
N TYR A 168 6.95 -13.65 -9.35
CA TYR A 168 8.21 -13.70 -8.62
C TYR A 168 8.34 -14.97 -7.75
N THR A 169 9.58 -15.33 -7.45
CA THR A 169 9.95 -16.36 -6.49
C THR A 169 9.81 -15.85 -5.05
N PRO A 170 9.66 -16.75 -4.05
CA PRO A 170 9.69 -16.35 -2.66
C PRO A 170 10.92 -15.51 -2.30
N ASP A 171 12.11 -15.83 -2.81
CA ASP A 171 13.33 -15.08 -2.47
C ASP A 171 13.32 -13.66 -3.03
N GLU A 172 12.89 -13.47 -4.26
CA GLU A 172 12.74 -12.14 -4.86
C GLU A 172 11.77 -11.27 -4.04
N ALA A 173 10.66 -11.83 -3.54
CA ALA A 173 9.69 -11.10 -2.72
C ALA A 173 10.30 -10.47 -1.44
N TRP A 174 11.45 -11.00 -0.98
CA TRP A 174 12.15 -10.55 0.22
C TRP A 174 13.52 -9.89 -0.08
N ASP A 175 13.94 -9.75 -1.34
CA ASP A 175 15.21 -9.09 -1.71
C ASP A 175 15.01 -7.56 -1.80
N LEU A 176 15.30 -6.87 -0.71
CA LEU A 176 15.03 -5.44 -0.56
C LEU A 176 16.17 -4.57 -1.08
N LYS A 177 15.89 -3.69 -2.04
CA LYS A 177 16.83 -2.63 -2.45
C LYS A 177 16.22 -1.26 -2.27
N LYS A 178 16.67 -0.52 -1.24
CA LYS A 178 16.23 0.85 -1.00
C LYS A 178 16.82 1.78 -2.05
N ARG A 179 15.97 2.42 -2.85
CA ARG A 179 16.34 3.41 -3.86
C ARG A 179 15.14 4.31 -4.16
N PRO A 180 15.34 5.49 -4.78
CA PRO A 180 14.26 6.15 -5.48
C PRO A 180 13.62 5.19 -6.49
N ALA A 181 12.31 5.00 -6.39
CA ALA A 181 11.56 4.03 -7.18
C ALA A 181 10.61 4.74 -8.14
N SER A 182 10.29 4.14 -9.28
CA SER A 182 9.14 4.61 -10.06
C SER A 182 7.84 4.42 -9.26
N ILE A 183 6.74 5.05 -9.70
CA ILE A 183 5.44 4.84 -9.08
C ILE A 183 5.06 3.36 -9.13
N ASP A 184 5.24 2.71 -10.28
CA ASP A 184 4.89 1.30 -10.45
C ASP A 184 5.75 0.38 -9.57
N GLU A 185 7.06 0.61 -9.49
CA GLU A 185 7.95 -0.16 -8.61
C GLU A 185 7.56 -0.01 -7.14
N TRP A 186 7.21 1.21 -6.70
CA TRP A 186 6.78 1.46 -5.32
C TRP A 186 5.43 0.80 -5.01
N LEU A 187 4.46 0.90 -5.93
CA LEU A 187 3.16 0.25 -5.79
C LEU A 187 3.30 -1.28 -5.79
N GLU A 188 4.10 -1.86 -6.68
CA GLU A 188 4.38 -3.31 -6.71
C GLU A 188 5.00 -3.78 -5.39
N GLY A 189 5.99 -3.07 -4.85
CA GLY A 189 6.56 -3.37 -3.54
C GLY A 189 5.51 -3.40 -2.43
N LEU A 190 4.53 -2.48 -2.47
CA LEU A 190 3.45 -2.39 -1.49
C LEU A 190 2.36 -3.45 -1.68
N THR A 191 2.14 -3.91 -2.91
CA THR A 191 1.12 -4.92 -3.21
C THR A 191 1.63 -6.36 -3.02
N ILE A 192 2.94 -6.60 -3.15
CA ILE A 192 3.57 -7.91 -2.82
C ILE A 192 3.13 -8.39 -1.44
N ARG A 193 3.02 -7.49 -0.46
CA ARG A 193 2.52 -7.85 0.88
C ARG A 193 1.13 -8.52 0.81
N GLY A 194 0.21 -7.93 0.07
CA GLY A 194 -1.14 -8.46 -0.13
C GLY A 194 -1.12 -9.81 -0.83
N GLU A 195 -0.21 -10.01 -1.78
CA GLU A 195 -0.05 -11.27 -2.50
C GLU A 195 0.54 -12.37 -1.61
N LEU A 196 1.48 -12.03 -0.72
CA LEU A 196 1.99 -12.94 0.31
C LEU A 196 0.89 -13.29 1.35
N LEU A 197 0.06 -12.32 1.74
CA LEU A 197 -1.10 -12.55 2.60
C LEU A 197 -2.15 -13.44 1.91
N TRP A 198 -2.36 -13.28 0.62
CA TRP A 198 -3.23 -14.14 -0.17
C TRP A 198 -2.73 -15.59 -0.19
N LYS A 199 -1.41 -15.82 -0.35
CA LYS A 199 -0.81 -17.16 -0.27
C LYS A 199 -1.04 -17.79 1.12
N ALA A 200 -0.88 -17.02 2.18
CA ALA A 200 -1.21 -17.47 3.54
C ALA A 200 -2.70 -17.81 3.68
N ARG A 201 -3.59 -16.95 3.15
CA ARG A 201 -5.04 -17.14 3.19
C ARG A 201 -5.47 -18.41 2.46
N LYS A 202 -4.87 -18.69 1.28
CA LYS A 202 -5.09 -19.93 0.52
C LYS A 202 -4.81 -21.16 1.39
N ALA A 203 -3.64 -21.22 2.02
CA ALA A 203 -3.27 -22.34 2.89
C ALA A 203 -4.19 -22.51 4.12
N MET A 204 -4.71 -21.39 4.67
CA MET A 204 -5.68 -21.42 5.77
C MET A 204 -7.05 -21.97 5.31
N LEU A 205 -7.58 -21.48 4.19
CA LEU A 205 -8.86 -21.93 3.64
C LEU A 205 -8.80 -23.42 3.29
N GLU A 206 -7.72 -23.90 2.68
CA GLU A 206 -7.52 -25.33 2.39
C GLU A 206 -7.53 -26.19 3.65
N ARG A 207 -6.81 -25.75 4.71
CA ARG A 207 -6.81 -26.43 6.00
C ARG A 207 -8.23 -26.48 6.59
N ASP A 208 -8.94 -25.36 6.58
CA ASP A 208 -10.24 -25.25 7.22
C ASP A 208 -11.33 -26.00 6.45
N MET A 209 -11.26 -26.02 5.12
CA MET A 209 -12.07 -26.89 4.27
C MET A 209 -11.83 -28.37 4.59
N ALA A 210 -10.57 -28.81 4.72
CA ALA A 210 -10.26 -30.19 5.06
C ALA A 210 -10.82 -30.59 6.44
N LYS A 211 -10.74 -29.68 7.42
CA LYS A 211 -11.29 -29.85 8.76
C LYS A 211 -12.82 -29.85 8.79
N ALA A 212 -13.46 -29.01 7.98
CA ALA A 212 -14.92 -29.00 7.85
C ALA A 212 -15.41 -30.31 7.25
N ARG A 213 -14.74 -30.81 6.20
CA ARG A 213 -15.04 -32.09 5.56
C ARG A 213 -14.90 -33.27 6.53
N SER A 214 -13.80 -33.35 7.31
CA SER A 214 -13.59 -34.44 8.27
C SER A 214 -14.59 -34.45 9.42
N ARG A 215 -15.20 -33.29 9.72
CA ARG A 215 -16.24 -33.13 10.75
C ARG A 215 -17.66 -33.19 10.19
N ASN A 216 -17.83 -33.55 8.91
CA ASN A 216 -19.10 -33.56 8.20
C ASN A 216 -19.88 -32.23 8.28
N ARG A 217 -19.17 -31.10 8.30
CA ARG A 217 -19.76 -29.74 8.35
C ARG A 217 -19.98 -29.20 6.94
N VAL A 218 -21.00 -29.72 6.26
CA VAL A 218 -21.27 -29.44 4.84
C VAL A 218 -21.45 -27.94 4.55
N SER A 219 -22.25 -27.24 5.35
CA SER A 219 -22.51 -25.80 5.15
C SER A 219 -21.25 -24.95 5.29
N THR A 220 -20.44 -25.21 6.33
CA THR A 220 -19.15 -24.54 6.53
C THR A 220 -18.19 -24.80 5.36
N TYR A 221 -18.12 -26.05 4.88
CA TYR A 221 -17.28 -26.38 3.73
C TYR A 221 -17.70 -25.61 2.48
N GLN A 222 -19.01 -25.52 2.19
CA GLN A 222 -19.52 -24.78 1.03
C GLN A 222 -19.22 -23.28 1.12
N GLN A 223 -19.36 -22.67 2.29
CA GLN A 223 -19.01 -21.26 2.50
C GLN A 223 -17.52 -21.00 2.27
N LEU A 224 -16.63 -21.83 2.84
CA LEU A 224 -15.19 -21.71 2.63
C LEU A 224 -14.79 -21.93 1.17
N ARG A 225 -15.43 -22.90 0.49
CA ARG A 225 -15.19 -23.17 -0.93
C ARG A 225 -15.64 -22.01 -1.82
N ALA A 226 -16.77 -21.38 -1.51
CA ALA A 226 -17.24 -20.20 -2.24
C ALA A 226 -16.24 -19.03 -2.10
N GLN A 227 -15.74 -18.77 -0.89
CA GLN A 227 -14.67 -17.77 -0.67
C GLN A 227 -13.39 -18.12 -1.43
N TYR A 228 -12.97 -19.39 -1.39
CA TYR A 228 -11.79 -19.86 -2.11
C TYR A 228 -11.88 -19.60 -3.63
N ILE A 229 -13.06 -19.84 -4.23
CA ILE A 229 -13.33 -19.57 -5.65
C ILE A 229 -13.42 -18.08 -5.95
N ASP A 230 -14.10 -17.29 -5.10
CA ASP A 230 -14.23 -15.83 -5.26
C ASP A 230 -12.86 -15.13 -5.28
N LEU A 231 -11.88 -15.70 -4.55
CA LEU A 231 -10.49 -15.22 -4.53
C LEU A 231 -9.60 -15.78 -5.64
N GLY A 232 -10.16 -16.56 -6.56
CA GLY A 232 -9.44 -17.18 -7.68
C GLY A 232 -8.41 -18.24 -7.26
N MET A 233 -8.48 -18.73 -6.01
CA MET A 233 -7.50 -19.69 -5.47
C MET A 233 -7.65 -21.08 -6.10
N ASP A 234 -8.78 -21.36 -6.75
CA ASP A 234 -9.03 -22.57 -7.53
C ASP A 234 -8.34 -22.58 -8.88
N LYS A 235 -7.96 -21.40 -9.39
CA LYS A 235 -7.34 -21.22 -10.72
C LYS A 235 -5.87 -20.86 -10.65
N TYR A 236 -5.49 -20.10 -9.62
CA TYR A 236 -4.18 -19.48 -9.54
C TYR A 236 -3.41 -19.96 -8.31
N ASP A 237 -2.08 -19.95 -8.41
CA ASP A 237 -1.15 -20.18 -7.30
C ASP A 237 -0.41 -18.92 -6.88
N GLN A 238 -0.47 -17.89 -7.73
CA GLN A 238 0.00 -16.55 -7.45
C GLN A 238 -0.99 -15.55 -8.05
N ILE A 239 -1.13 -14.41 -7.40
CA ILE A 239 -2.00 -13.33 -7.84
C ILE A 239 -1.17 -12.06 -8.04
N ASN A 240 -1.59 -11.24 -8.99
CA ASN A 240 -1.07 -9.89 -9.21
C ASN A 240 -2.09 -8.88 -8.70
N ILE A 241 -1.73 -8.11 -7.68
CA ILE A 241 -2.54 -7.01 -7.17
C ILE A 241 -2.03 -5.72 -7.79
N LYS A 242 -2.91 -5.05 -8.53
CA LYS A 242 -2.65 -3.75 -9.16
C LYS A 242 -3.53 -2.68 -8.52
N CYS A 243 -2.94 -1.53 -8.22
CA CYS A 243 -3.69 -0.39 -7.70
C CYS A 243 -4.15 0.51 -8.83
N HIS A 244 -5.38 1.00 -8.73
CA HIS A 244 -5.95 1.92 -9.70
C HIS A 244 -5.55 3.36 -9.39
N LYS A 245 -5.22 4.15 -10.41
CA LYS A 245 -5.04 5.59 -10.23
C LYS A 245 -6.41 6.25 -9.99
N ALA A 246 -6.50 7.07 -8.95
CA ALA A 246 -7.66 7.91 -8.67
C ALA A 246 -7.27 9.40 -8.72
N ASN A 247 -8.20 10.24 -9.18
CA ASN A 247 -8.01 11.68 -9.18
C ASN A 247 -8.47 12.33 -7.87
N SER A 248 -9.35 11.66 -7.14
CA SER A 248 -9.79 12.05 -5.80
C SER A 248 -9.95 10.83 -4.90
N ILE A 249 -9.85 11.02 -3.60
CA ILE A 249 -10.18 9.99 -2.63
C ILE A 249 -11.67 9.59 -2.68
N ALA A 250 -12.54 10.43 -3.23
CA ALA A 250 -13.94 10.09 -3.42
C ALA A 250 -14.13 8.87 -4.34
N ASP A 251 -13.28 8.72 -5.37
CA ASP A 251 -13.27 7.54 -6.25
C ASP A 251 -12.91 6.27 -5.46
N VAL A 252 -11.96 6.42 -4.53
CA VAL A 252 -11.49 5.35 -3.64
C VAL A 252 -12.61 4.92 -2.71
N ASP A 253 -13.17 5.86 -1.96
CA ASP A 253 -14.25 5.65 -0.97
C ASP A 253 -15.46 4.92 -1.60
N LEU A 254 -15.83 5.30 -2.82
CA LEU A 254 -16.94 4.70 -3.57
C LEU A 254 -16.66 3.23 -3.95
N ASN A 255 -15.39 2.90 -4.16
CA ASN A 255 -14.93 1.61 -4.65
C ASN A 255 -14.22 0.75 -3.60
N HIS A 256 -14.38 1.05 -2.30
CA HIS A 256 -13.77 0.28 -1.21
C HIS A 256 -14.14 -1.21 -1.18
N SER A 257 -15.17 -1.64 -1.91
CA SER A 257 -15.59 -3.05 -2.00
C SER A 257 -15.29 -3.70 -3.35
N ASN A 258 -14.77 -2.95 -4.34
CA ASN A 258 -14.72 -3.38 -5.73
C ASN A 258 -13.29 -3.75 -6.16
N ALA A 259 -12.33 -2.88 -5.87
CA ALA A 259 -10.91 -3.10 -6.11
C ALA A 259 -10.15 -3.31 -4.80
N TYR A 260 -8.88 -3.73 -4.89
CA TYR A 260 -8.03 -3.97 -3.71
C TYR A 260 -7.30 -2.71 -3.24
N CYS A 261 -6.81 -1.88 -4.15
CA CYS A 261 -6.15 -0.64 -3.79
C CYS A 261 -6.30 0.42 -4.87
N PHE A 262 -6.13 1.66 -4.43
CA PHE A 262 -6.03 2.83 -5.28
C PHE A 262 -4.78 3.61 -4.94
N TYR A 263 -4.38 4.54 -5.80
CA TYR A 263 -3.42 5.57 -5.43
C TYR A 263 -3.85 6.95 -5.91
N THR A 264 -3.55 7.96 -5.11
CA THR A 264 -3.74 9.38 -5.44
C THR A 264 -2.41 10.12 -5.31
N ILE A 265 -2.31 11.27 -5.99
CA ILE A 265 -1.15 12.17 -5.88
C ILE A 265 -1.68 13.52 -5.41
N ALA A 266 -1.01 14.12 -4.43
CA ALA A 266 -1.37 15.43 -3.90
C ALA A 266 -0.13 16.32 -3.71
N PRO A 267 -0.32 17.65 -3.57
CA PRO A 267 0.73 18.57 -3.14
C PRO A 267 1.38 18.14 -1.83
N MET A 268 2.63 18.56 -1.60
CA MET A 268 3.37 18.26 -0.38
C MET A 268 2.72 18.74 0.92
N TYR A 269 1.71 19.60 0.86
CA TYR A 269 1.05 20.17 2.04
C TYR A 269 0.15 19.16 2.75
N TYR A 270 -0.58 18.32 2.01
CA TYR A 270 -1.52 17.35 2.58
C TYR A 270 -0.82 16.36 3.51
N TYR A 271 -1.28 16.25 4.74
CA TYR A 271 -0.63 15.47 5.78
C TYR A 271 -1.04 14.01 5.74
N ASN A 272 -2.33 13.73 5.63
CA ASN A 272 -2.85 12.36 5.69
C ASN A 272 -4.10 12.18 4.81
N GLU A 273 -4.68 10.97 4.85
CA GLU A 273 -5.88 10.61 4.09
C GLU A 273 -7.13 11.43 4.48
N ILE A 274 -7.25 11.84 5.75
CA ILE A 274 -8.37 12.66 6.25
C ILE A 274 -8.37 14.03 5.56
N ASP A 275 -7.20 14.61 5.29
CA ASP A 275 -7.11 15.87 4.56
C ASP A 275 -7.63 15.74 3.13
N LEU A 276 -7.37 14.61 2.48
CA LEU A 276 -7.90 14.32 1.15
C LEU A 276 -9.42 14.15 1.17
N ARG A 277 -9.99 13.52 2.23
CA ARG A 277 -11.44 13.40 2.39
C ARG A 277 -12.08 14.76 2.70
N ASN A 278 -11.45 15.59 3.53
CA ASN A 278 -11.87 16.96 3.76
C ASN A 278 -11.85 17.78 2.46
N LEU A 279 -10.82 17.63 1.63
CA LEU A 279 -10.77 18.25 0.31
C LEU A 279 -11.89 17.78 -0.61
N ALA A 280 -12.19 16.49 -0.60
CA ALA A 280 -13.20 15.90 -1.47
C ALA A 280 -14.62 16.31 -1.07
N PHE A 281 -14.94 16.32 0.24
CA PHE A 281 -16.32 16.40 0.73
C PHE A 281 -16.59 17.55 1.70
N GLY A 282 -15.57 18.31 2.11
CA GLY A 282 -15.72 19.29 3.17
C GLY A 282 -15.90 18.67 4.56
N TYR A 283 -16.32 19.46 5.54
CA TYR A 283 -16.68 18.94 6.86
C TYR A 283 -18.14 18.50 6.89
N THR A 284 -18.35 17.19 6.97
CA THR A 284 -19.69 16.56 6.92
C THR A 284 -20.12 16.00 8.28
N GLY A 285 -19.29 16.17 9.32
CA GLY A 285 -19.47 15.53 10.64
C GLY A 285 -19.23 14.01 10.64
N GLN A 286 -18.90 13.40 9.50
CA GLN A 286 -18.59 11.98 9.41
C GLN A 286 -17.19 11.65 9.94
N ASN A 287 -17.03 10.41 10.41
CA ASN A 287 -15.72 9.89 10.75
C ASN A 287 -14.95 9.50 9.47
N TYR A 288 -14.02 10.35 9.05
CA TYR A 288 -13.17 10.12 7.88
C TYR A 288 -12.05 9.09 8.09
N ALA A 289 -12.07 8.34 9.19
CA ALA A 289 -11.28 7.11 9.33
C ALA A 289 -11.89 5.92 8.59
N VAL A 290 -13.09 6.05 8.03
CA VAL A 290 -13.76 5.02 7.22
C VAL A 290 -14.25 5.61 5.89
N PRO A 291 -14.58 4.76 4.89
CA PRO A 291 -15.10 5.23 3.62
C PRO A 291 -16.38 6.03 3.81
N VAL A 292 -16.47 7.14 3.08
CA VAL A 292 -17.58 8.06 3.15
C VAL A 292 -18.85 7.42 2.56
N ARG A 293 -20.01 7.71 3.17
CA ARG A 293 -21.30 7.18 2.73
C ARG A 293 -21.77 7.82 1.42
N LEU A 294 -22.60 7.10 0.65
CA LEU A 294 -23.09 7.57 -0.65
C LEU A 294 -23.93 8.86 -0.57
N ASP A 295 -24.64 9.09 0.54
CA ASP A 295 -25.41 10.32 0.77
C ASP A 295 -24.54 11.57 0.97
N THR A 296 -23.22 11.40 1.13
CA THR A 296 -22.26 12.51 1.17
C THR A 296 -21.82 12.99 -0.21
N TYR A 297 -22.09 12.23 -1.28
CA TYR A 297 -21.68 12.56 -2.64
C TYR A 297 -22.65 13.59 -3.25
N THR A 298 -22.56 14.83 -2.79
CA THR A 298 -23.41 15.95 -3.22
C THR A 298 -22.57 17.08 -3.79
N ALA A 299 -23.15 17.89 -4.68
CA ALA A 299 -22.47 19.06 -5.22
C ALA A 299 -22.05 20.05 -4.14
N GLU A 300 -22.90 20.22 -3.11
CA GLU A 300 -22.65 21.09 -1.98
C GLU A 300 -21.41 20.65 -1.20
N ASN A 301 -21.27 19.37 -0.90
CA ASN A 301 -20.10 18.84 -0.19
C ASN A 301 -18.83 18.96 -1.03
N PHE A 302 -18.90 18.68 -2.33
CA PHE A 302 -17.77 18.86 -3.23
C PHE A 302 -17.31 20.32 -3.30
N GLU A 303 -18.26 21.26 -3.34
CA GLU A 303 -17.96 22.69 -3.33
C GLU A 303 -17.42 23.14 -1.96
N ASN A 304 -17.96 22.62 -0.86
CA ASN A 304 -17.45 22.90 0.49
C ASN A 304 -16.00 22.45 0.64
N GLY A 305 -15.68 21.24 0.17
CA GLY A 305 -14.33 20.69 0.13
C GLY A 305 -13.36 21.59 -0.64
N ARG A 306 -13.73 21.92 -1.88
CA ARG A 306 -12.98 22.82 -2.78
C ARG A 306 -12.74 24.19 -2.18
N SER A 307 -13.76 24.81 -1.58
CA SER A 307 -13.69 26.19 -1.10
C SER A 307 -12.93 26.34 0.22
N ASN A 308 -12.90 25.30 1.07
CA ASN A 308 -12.39 25.42 2.44
C ASN A 308 -11.13 24.60 2.75
N TYR A 309 -10.83 23.55 1.97
CA TYR A 309 -9.81 22.55 2.35
C TYR A 309 -8.66 22.40 1.34
N VAL A 310 -8.56 23.32 0.36
CA VAL A 310 -7.39 23.39 -0.52
C VAL A 310 -6.18 23.86 0.28
N GLN A 311 -5.21 22.97 0.45
CA GLN A 311 -3.96 23.28 1.15
C GLN A 311 -2.89 23.79 0.17
N THR A 312 -2.44 25.02 0.37
CA THR A 312 -1.40 25.68 -0.46
C THR A 312 -0.16 26.10 0.32
N LYS A 313 -0.13 25.84 1.64
CA LYS A 313 0.95 26.21 2.55
C LYS A 313 1.09 25.17 3.65
N TRP A 314 2.24 25.16 4.31
CA TRP A 314 2.51 24.29 5.45
C TRP A 314 1.59 24.58 6.63
N ASN A 315 0.98 23.53 7.19
CA ASN A 315 0.36 23.58 8.50
C ASN A 315 1.40 23.26 9.58
N TYR A 316 1.91 24.29 10.26
CA TYR A 316 2.97 24.10 11.26
C TYR A 316 2.54 23.27 12.48
N SER A 317 1.24 23.12 12.73
CA SER A 317 0.76 22.21 13.78
C SER A 317 0.95 20.74 13.40
N GLU A 318 0.72 20.39 12.13
CA GLU A 318 0.98 19.06 11.57
C GLU A 318 2.46 18.77 11.49
N LEU A 319 3.27 19.75 11.09
CA LEU A 319 4.73 19.64 11.20
C LEU A 319 5.08 19.30 12.66
N LYS A 320 4.69 20.13 13.64
CA LYS A 320 5.01 19.89 15.05
C LYS A 320 4.57 18.50 15.54
N ASP A 321 3.46 17.97 15.04
CA ASP A 321 3.04 16.58 15.28
C ASP A 321 3.97 15.56 14.61
N ALA A 322 4.30 15.77 13.34
CA ALA A 322 5.18 14.91 12.54
C ALA A 322 6.54 14.67 13.22
N ARG A 323 7.07 15.68 13.92
CA ARG A 323 8.29 15.60 14.74
C ARG A 323 8.36 14.38 15.66
N LYS A 324 7.21 13.88 16.12
CA LYS A 324 7.15 12.71 17.00
C LYS A 324 7.78 11.46 16.38
N GLU A 325 7.97 11.43 15.06
CA GLU A 325 8.73 10.36 14.39
C GLU A 325 10.24 10.49 14.54
N LEU A 326 10.79 11.67 14.81
CA LEU A 326 12.23 11.86 14.87
C LEU A 326 12.81 11.24 16.15
N SER A 327 13.91 10.49 16.03
CA SER A 327 14.64 10.00 17.19
C SER A 327 15.20 11.17 18.02
N ARG A 328 15.30 10.99 19.35
CA ARG A 328 15.69 12.06 20.30
C ARG A 328 16.97 12.77 19.85
N GLY A 329 16.94 14.11 19.73
CA GLY A 329 18.17 14.92 19.62
C GLY A 329 18.30 15.89 18.43
N ARG A 330 17.23 16.49 17.89
CA ARG A 330 17.37 17.59 16.93
C ARG A 330 16.55 18.81 17.33
N GLY A 331 17.17 19.68 18.14
CA GLY A 331 16.65 21.04 18.40
C GLY A 331 16.47 21.84 17.10
N ASP A 332 17.37 21.63 16.13
CA ASP A 332 17.40 22.32 14.85
C ASP A 332 16.09 22.25 14.05
N TRP A 333 15.41 21.09 14.04
CA TRP A 333 14.16 20.96 13.28
C TRP A 333 13.02 21.83 13.87
N MET A 334 12.97 21.99 15.19
CA MET A 334 12.02 22.93 15.82
C MET A 334 12.39 24.37 15.58
N ASP A 335 13.69 24.67 15.61
CA ASP A 335 14.16 26.03 15.38
C ASP A 335 13.88 26.46 13.94
N ARG A 336 13.99 25.55 12.97
CA ARG A 336 13.54 25.75 11.58
C ARG A 336 12.06 26.10 11.50
N ILE A 337 11.19 25.31 12.13
CA ILE A 337 9.75 25.58 12.13
C ILE A 337 9.38 26.88 12.83
N ARG A 338 10.07 27.24 13.90
CA ARG A 338 9.84 28.51 14.62
C ARG A 338 10.22 29.73 13.79
N ARG A 339 11.24 29.64 12.93
CA ARG A 339 11.66 30.76 12.07
C ARG A 339 10.65 31.13 11.00
N GLU A 340 9.77 30.21 10.67
CA GLU A 340 8.78 30.31 9.60
C GLU A 340 7.38 30.73 10.10
N GLN A 341 7.21 30.87 11.43
CA GLN A 341 6.00 31.40 12.10
C GLN A 341 6.20 32.88 12.42
#